data_AF-A0A7T1HK27-F1
#
_entry.id   AF-A0A7T1HK27-F1
#
_cell.length_a   1.000
_cell.length_b   1.000
_cell.length_c   1.000
_cell.angle_alpha   90.00
_cell.angle_beta   90.00
_cell.angle_gamma   90.00
#
_symmetry.space_group_name_H-M   'P 1'
#
loop_
_entity.id
_entity.type
_entity.pdbx_description
1 polymer ?
#
loop_
_entity_poly.entity_id
_entity_poly.type
_entity_poly.pdbx_seq_one_letter_code
_entity_poly.pdbx_strand_id
1 'polypeptide(L)'
;MTTKITKKWVSTQEACCHTGLSRDTLQSYRDKEILKPGTDWVSLGIYRNSPIRYKPEALERVLRENAKTRQMTVRVRTSASGKAKGGAA
;
A
#
# COMPACT_ATOMS: atom_id res chain seq x y z
N MET A 1 -11.99 2.29 -20.84
CA MET A 1 -11.56 3.71 -20.82
C MET A 1 -10.35 3.81 -19.90
N THR A 2 -9.14 3.90 -20.45
CA THR A 2 -7.90 3.88 -19.67
C THR A 2 -7.56 5.31 -19.29
N THR A 3 -7.92 5.70 -18.06
CA THR A 3 -7.58 6.99 -17.46
C THR A 3 -6.07 7.18 -17.48
N LYS A 4 -5.60 8.19 -18.22
CA LYS A 4 -4.21 8.67 -18.19
C LYS A 4 -3.88 9.05 -16.75
N ILE A 5 -3.15 8.18 -16.06
CA ILE A 5 -2.58 8.45 -14.73
C ILE A 5 -1.55 9.55 -14.95
N THR A 6 -1.99 10.80 -14.80
CA THR A 6 -1.09 11.94 -14.73
C THR A 6 -0.19 11.74 -13.52
N LYS A 7 1.09 12.14 -13.64
CA LYS A 7 2.12 12.13 -12.58
C LYS A 7 1.76 13.07 -11.42
N LYS A 8 0.57 12.94 -10.86
CA LYS A 8 0.00 13.81 -9.85
C LYS A 8 0.22 13.14 -8.50
N TRP A 9 0.94 13.84 -7.64
CA TRP A 9 1.11 13.46 -6.25
C TRP A 9 -0.26 13.45 -5.56
N VAL A 10 -0.63 12.30 -5.01
CA VAL A 10 -1.91 12.08 -4.32
C VAL A 10 -1.77 12.28 -2.83
N SER A 11 -2.83 12.74 -2.19
CA SER A 11 -2.90 12.87 -0.72
C SER A 11 -2.88 11.51 -0.04
N THR A 12 -2.65 11.49 1.28
CA THR A 12 -2.73 10.25 2.07
C THR A 12 -4.11 9.59 1.96
N GLN A 13 -5.18 10.39 1.95
CA GLN A 13 -6.55 9.87 1.82
C GLN A 13 -6.79 9.22 0.45
N GLU A 14 -6.37 9.88 -0.63
CA GLU A 14 -6.44 9.31 -1.98
C GLU A 14 -5.58 8.05 -2.10
N ALA A 15 -4.39 8.03 -1.50
CA ALA A 15 -3.55 6.84 -1.45
C ALA A 15 -4.25 5.68 -0.74
N CYS A 16 -4.93 5.93 0.38
CA CYS A 16 -5.74 4.92 1.06
C CYS A 16 -6.89 4.43 0.17
N CYS A 17 -7.64 5.34 -0.47
CA CYS A 17 -8.73 4.98 -1.38
C CYS A 17 -8.25 4.17 -2.60
N HIS A 18 -7.08 4.52 -3.15
CA HIS A 18 -6.50 3.86 -4.32
C HIS A 18 -5.95 2.47 -3.99
N THR A 19 -5.38 2.30 -2.80
CA THR A 19 -4.71 1.05 -2.42
C THR A 19 -5.56 0.13 -1.54
N GLY A 20 -6.63 0.65 -0.96
CA GLY A 20 -7.39 0.00 0.12
C GLY A 20 -6.62 -0.13 1.44
N LEU A 21 -5.43 0.46 1.55
CA LEU A 21 -4.60 0.37 2.74
C LEU A 21 -4.98 1.44 3.76
N SER A 22 -4.89 1.09 5.04
CA SER A 22 -5.02 2.05 6.13
C SER A 22 -3.84 3.03 6.17
N ARG A 23 -4.07 4.22 6.71
CA ARG A 23 -3.03 5.24 6.94
C ARG A 23 -1.85 4.67 7.75
N ASP A 24 -2.14 3.81 8.71
CA ASP A 24 -1.13 3.14 9.54
C ASP A 24 -0.20 2.24 8.72
N THR A 25 -0.75 1.50 7.76
CA THR A 25 0.04 0.68 6.83
C THR A 25 0.96 1.55 5.96
N LEU A 26 0.46 2.68 5.44
CA LEU A 26 1.28 3.63 4.69
C LEU A 26 2.35 4.31 5.56
N GLN A 27 2.10 4.50 6.85
CA GLN A 27 3.11 4.95 7.81
C GLN A 27 4.17 3.88 8.02
N SER A 28 3.76 2.62 8.22
CA SER A 28 4.65 1.48 8.40
C SER A 28 5.54 1.24 7.17
N TYR A 29 5.03 1.46 5.95
CA TYR A 29 5.83 1.37 4.72
C TYR A 29 6.89 2.46 4.60
N ARG A 30 6.64 3.64 5.17
CA ARG A 30 7.68 4.69 5.24
C ARG A 30 8.72 4.37 6.30
N ASP A 31 8.27 3.89 7.45
CA ASP A 31 9.14 3.51 8.58
C ASP A 31 10.09 2.36 8.21
N LYS A 32 9.58 1.37 7.48
CA LYS A 32 10.35 0.23 6.93
C LYS A 32 11.14 0.58 5.66
N GLU A 33 11.20 1.85 5.28
CA GLU A 33 11.87 2.34 4.07
C GLU A 33 11.46 1.67 2.75
N ILE A 34 10.27 1.06 2.72
CA ILE A 34 9.66 0.44 1.54
C ILE A 34 9.28 1.53 0.52
N LEU A 35 8.80 2.67 1.02
CA LEU A 35 8.58 3.88 0.23
C LEU A 35 9.73 4.87 0.49
N LYS A 36 10.48 5.23 -0.56
CA LYS A 36 11.62 6.14 -0.46
C LYS A 36 11.17 7.61 -0.36
N PRO A 37 11.67 8.39 0.61
CA PRO A 37 11.37 9.82 0.73
C PRO A 37 11.90 10.59 -0.50
N GLY A 38 11.19 11.63 -0.93
CA GLY A 38 11.50 12.44 -2.11
C GLY A 38 11.15 11.76 -3.45
N THR A 39 11.27 10.44 -3.53
CA THR A 39 10.97 9.67 -4.74
C THR A 39 9.54 9.14 -4.75
N ASP A 40 9.13 8.42 -3.72
CA ASP A 40 7.84 7.73 -3.62
C ASP A 40 6.81 8.51 -2.78
N TRP A 41 7.29 9.28 -1.79
CA TRP A 41 6.47 10.16 -0.97
C TRP A 41 7.21 11.46 -0.63
N VAL A 42 6.46 12.53 -0.36
CA VAL A 42 7.01 13.85 0.02
C VAL A 42 6.18 14.44 1.16
N SER A 43 6.86 15.02 2.15
CA SER A 43 6.22 15.86 3.16
C SER A 43 6.14 17.29 2.65
N LEU A 44 4.96 17.90 2.69
CA LEU A 44 4.76 19.30 2.27
C LEU A 44 5.06 20.32 3.37
N GLY A 45 5.66 19.89 4.48
CA GLY A 45 6.06 20.79 5.53
C GLY A 45 7.15 20.21 6.43
N ILE A 46 7.70 21.11 7.24
CA ILE A 46 8.79 20.87 8.19
C ILE A 46 8.32 20.28 9.52
N TYR A 47 7.01 20.29 9.77
CA TYR A 47 6.43 19.75 11.00
C TYR A 47 6.09 18.27 10.87
N ARG A 48 6.16 17.54 11.98
CA ARG A 48 5.89 16.10 12.07
C ARG A 48 4.49 15.69 11.59
N ASN A 49 3.53 16.63 11.60
CA ASN A 49 2.15 16.42 11.15
C ASN A 49 1.85 17.06 9.79
N SER A 50 2.88 17.40 9.03
CA SER A 50 2.70 18.04 7.72
C SER A 50 2.02 17.08 6.74
N PRO A 51 1.20 17.59 5.82
CA PRO A 51 0.50 16.76 4.85
C PRO A 51 1.50 16.03 3.95
N ILE A 52 1.26 14.73 3.78
CA ILE A 52 2.13 13.84 3.02
C ILE A 52 1.44 13.48 1.72
N ARG A 53 2.21 13.57 0.64
CA ARG A 53 1.79 13.13 -0.67
C ARG A 53 2.58 11.93 -1.15
N TYR A 54 1.95 11.11 -1.97
CA TYR A 54 2.49 9.87 -2.49
C TYR A 54 2.42 9.87 -4.02
N LYS A 55 3.32 9.14 -4.67
CA LYS A 55 3.16 8.82 -6.09
C LYS A 55 2.31 7.56 -6.25
N PRO A 56 1.24 7.59 -7.05
CA PRO A 56 0.40 6.41 -7.32
C PRO A 56 1.21 5.21 -7.82
N GLU A 57 2.15 5.44 -8.74
CA GLU A 57 3.00 4.38 -9.32
C GLU A 57 3.82 3.63 -8.26
N ALA A 58 4.31 4.36 -7.24
CA ALA A 58 5.06 3.76 -6.14
C ALA A 58 4.16 2.89 -5.25
N LEU A 59 2.93 3.36 -4.99
CA LEU A 59 1.93 2.60 -4.24
C LEU A 59 1.55 1.31 -4.98
N GLU A 60 1.32 1.38 -6.29
CA GLU A 60 1.03 0.21 -7.12
C GLU A 60 2.22 -0.76 -7.20
N ARG A 61 3.46 -0.25 -7.23
CA ARG A 61 4.67 -1.08 -7.17
C ARG A 61 4.69 -1.87 -5.87
N VAL A 62 4.56 -1.20 -4.73
CA VAL A 62 4.57 -1.84 -3.41
C VAL A 62 3.43 -2.82 -3.26
N LEU A 63 2.22 -2.50 -3.75
CA LEU A 63 1.10 -3.44 -3.74
C LEU A 63 1.37 -4.69 -4.57
N ARG A 64 1.91 -4.53 -5.79
CA ARG A 64 2.27 -5.66 -6.66
C ARG A 64 3.37 -6.51 -6.04
N GLU A 65 4.39 -5.90 -5.47
CA GLU A 65 5.47 -6.62 -4.78
C GLU A 65 4.97 -7.32 -3.53
N ASN A 66 4.14 -6.69 -2.71
CA ASN A 66 3.59 -7.31 -1.50
C ASN A 66 2.65 -8.48 -1.84
N ALA A 67 1.82 -8.33 -2.90
CA ALA A 67 1.00 -9.42 -3.43
C ALA A 67 1.85 -10.58 -3.97
N LYS A 68 3.02 -10.30 -4.55
CA LYS A 68 3.96 -11.32 -5.04
C LYS A 68 4.71 -12.01 -3.90
N THR A 69 5.15 -11.26 -2.88
CA THR A 69 5.87 -11.80 -1.72
C THR A 69 4.96 -12.64 -0.81
N ARG A 70 3.66 -12.31 -0.74
CA ARG A 70 2.66 -13.11 -0.02
C ARG A 70 2.36 -14.48 -0.64
N GLN A 71 2.83 -14.76 -1.86
CA GLN A 71 2.66 -16.09 -2.47
C GLN A 71 3.80 -17.07 -2.14
N MET A 72 4.91 -16.62 -1.53
CA MET A 72 6.06 -17.50 -1.26
C MET A 72 6.03 -18.20 0.12
N THR A 73 4.95 -18.04 0.91
CA THR A 73 4.81 -18.66 2.25
C THR A 73 3.68 -19.69 2.33
N VAL A 74 3.24 -20.27 1.21
CA VAL A 74 2.23 -21.34 1.24
C VAL A 74 2.67 -22.53 0.41
N ARG A 75 3.71 -23.22 0.87
CA ARG A 75 3.86 -24.67 0.65
C ARG A 75 3.47 -25.42 1.92
N VAL A 76 2.25 -25.21 2.40
CA VAL A 76 1.64 -26.14 3.36
C VAL A 76 0.86 -27.17 2.56
N ARG A 77 1.43 -28.39 2.52
CA ARG A 77 0.68 -29.61 2.23
C ARG A 77 -0.30 -29.81 3.38
N THR A 78 -1.54 -29.35 3.22
CA THR A 78 -2.61 -29.82 4.10
C THR A 78 -3.78 -30.22 3.22
N SER A 79 -3.84 -31.53 2.96
CA SER A 79 -4.91 -32.22 2.26
C SER A 79 -6.27 -31.96 2.92
N ALA A 80 -7.27 -31.67 2.07
CA ALA A 80 -8.70 -31.91 2.22
C ALA A 80 -9.50 -31.39 3.44
N SER A 81 -10.69 -30.90 3.07
CA SER A 81 -11.98 -30.93 3.78
C SER A 81 -12.35 -29.72 4.66
N GLY A 82 -13.43 -29.02 4.26
CA GLY A 82 -14.21 -28.17 5.16
C GLY A 82 -14.43 -26.74 4.70
N LYS A 83 -15.56 -26.49 4.02
CA LYS A 83 -16.18 -25.18 3.88
C LYS A 83 -16.51 -24.63 5.28
N ALA A 84 -15.87 -23.54 5.72
CA ALA A 84 -16.24 -22.84 6.95
C ALA A 84 -16.46 -21.34 6.69
N LYS A 85 -17.57 -20.83 7.23
CA LYS A 85 -18.22 -19.53 7.01
C LYS A 85 -17.95 -18.64 8.25
N GLY A 86 -17.75 -17.33 8.06
CA GLY A 86 -17.78 -16.30 9.13
C GLY A 86 -16.39 -15.89 9.64
N GLY A 87 -16.12 -14.66 10.04
CA GLY A 87 -16.91 -13.43 10.16
C GLY A 87 -15.93 -12.30 10.51
N ALA A 88 -16.17 -11.10 9.99
CA ALA A 88 -15.41 -9.90 10.28
C ALA A 88 -15.71 -9.40 11.71
N ALA A 89 -14.68 -8.87 12.38
CA ALA A 89 -14.79 -7.96 13.50
C ALA A 89 -14.20 -6.61 13.09
#